data_AF-A0AAD4MSQ1-F1
#
_entry.id   AF-A0AAD4MSQ1-F1
#
_cell.length_a   1.000
_cell.length_b   1.000
_cell.length_c   1.000
_cell.angle_alpha   90.00
_cell.angle_beta   90.00
_cell.angle_gamma   90.00
#
_symmetry.space_group_name_H-M   'P 1'
#
loop_
_entity.id
_entity.type
_entity.pdbx_description
1 polymer ?
#
loop_
_entity_poly.entity_id
_entity_poly.type
_entity_poly.pdbx_seq_one_letter_code
_entity_poly.pdbx_strand_id
1 'polypeptide(L)'
;MPSISAIHSVNSGLCATFGMLFNIFLIWLIMRRSVPALRLYRCILLQTCVIDIYTICLMVAVQPVYIVVSGWNVLYQNGPVRLLPLPYSVAINLLWYFGFYFSITSNALQYLYRYLVLCRNTEITPMRYFFMLSATAVPVIFYLFMLCIICYPEQTQPIAQLNSEIFSNIHENVTITMLANSDSNSWRFLHLLYVVPYDIGCYIVIIACGIKIRRFVREKQMCSQAMKHNQQISIILVLQAILPCLGAIVGSVQVLATIALSSASAIYSTAFATLVINWVPVLNPLITILVIKSYRRVVFRRTI
;
A
#
# COMPACT_ATOMS: atom_id res chain seq x y z
N MET A 1 -4.83 -28.51 -8.44
CA MET A 1 -4.08 -27.25 -8.36
C MET A 1 -3.85 -26.91 -6.89
N PRO A 2 -2.75 -26.24 -6.52
CA PRO A 2 -2.59 -25.75 -5.15
C PRO A 2 -3.77 -24.85 -4.77
N SER A 3 -4.21 -24.93 -3.52
CA SER A 3 -5.34 -24.15 -3.02
C SER A 3 -5.00 -22.66 -3.02
N ILE A 4 -6.00 -21.78 -3.23
CA ILE A 4 -5.79 -20.32 -3.24
C ILE A 4 -5.18 -19.89 -1.90
N SER A 5 -5.74 -20.41 -0.80
CA SER A 5 -5.23 -20.17 0.55
C SER A 5 -3.75 -20.57 0.70
N ALA A 6 -3.35 -21.74 0.19
CA ALA A 6 -1.95 -22.15 0.26
C ALA A 6 -1.01 -21.18 -0.47
N ILE A 7 -1.39 -20.71 -1.66
CA ILE A 7 -0.60 -19.75 -2.43
C ILE A 7 -0.49 -18.41 -1.70
N HIS A 8 -1.60 -17.91 -1.14
CA HIS A 8 -1.61 -16.66 -0.37
C HIS A 8 -0.78 -16.76 0.90
N SER A 9 -0.80 -17.90 1.60
CA SER A 9 0.03 -18.12 2.79
C SER A 9 1.52 -18.15 2.45
N VAL A 10 1.92 -18.85 1.39
CA VAL A 10 3.32 -18.87 0.92
C VAL A 10 3.76 -17.47 0.50
N ASN A 11 2.96 -16.76 -0.31
CA ASN A 11 3.27 -15.40 -0.74
C ASN A 11 3.41 -14.44 0.44
N SER A 12 2.46 -14.47 1.38
CA SER A 12 2.50 -13.64 2.59
C SER A 12 3.72 -13.96 3.47
N GLY A 13 4.08 -15.23 3.62
CA GLY A 13 5.27 -15.66 4.36
C GLY A 13 6.57 -15.17 3.74
N LEU A 14 6.70 -15.26 2.41
CA LEU A 14 7.85 -14.71 1.68
C LEU A 14 7.92 -13.19 1.79
N CYS A 15 6.80 -12.50 1.57
CA CYS A 15 6.72 -11.04 1.69
C CYS A 15 7.09 -10.58 3.11
N ALA A 16 6.61 -11.28 4.14
CA ALA A 16 6.95 -10.97 5.52
C ALA A 16 8.43 -11.17 5.81
N THR A 17 9.00 -12.29 5.38
CA THR A 17 10.42 -12.61 5.61
C THR A 17 11.33 -11.57 4.96
N PHE A 18 11.14 -11.32 3.65
CA PHE A 18 11.97 -10.36 2.92
C PHE A 18 11.67 -8.91 3.31
N GLY A 19 10.39 -8.58 3.52
CA GLY A 19 9.97 -7.25 3.93
C GLY A 19 10.55 -6.85 5.29
N MET A 20 10.48 -7.73 6.30
CA MET A 20 11.08 -7.48 7.60
C MET A 20 12.61 -7.37 7.50
N LEU A 21 13.25 -8.31 6.79
CA LEU A 21 14.70 -8.31 6.59
C LEU A 21 15.19 -7.00 5.96
N PHE A 22 14.59 -6.57 4.85
CA PHE A 22 15.01 -5.36 4.14
C PHE A 22 14.67 -4.08 4.88
N ASN A 23 13.52 -3.98 5.55
CA ASN A 23 13.18 -2.80 6.34
C ASN A 23 14.08 -2.65 7.57
N ILE A 24 14.34 -3.72 8.33
CA ILE A 24 15.26 -3.68 9.47
C ILE A 24 16.68 -3.32 9.01
N PHE A 25 17.14 -3.93 7.91
CA PHE A 25 18.45 -3.62 7.36
C PHE A 25 18.55 -2.18 6.86
N LEU A 26 17.50 -1.66 6.21
CA LEU A 26 17.43 -0.27 5.79
C LEU A 26 17.44 0.69 6.99
N ILE A 27 16.69 0.39 8.06
CA ILE A 27 16.73 1.16 9.32
C ILE A 27 18.17 1.21 9.85
N TRP A 28 18.87 0.07 9.91
CA TRP A 28 20.27 0.03 10.32
C TRP A 28 21.17 0.91 9.44
N LEU A 29 20.99 0.87 8.11
CA LEU A 29 21.71 1.73 7.16
C LEU A 29 21.40 3.22 7.38
N ILE A 30 20.14 3.58 7.62
CA ILE A 30 19.73 4.96 7.89
C ILE A 30 20.34 5.46 9.20
N MET A 31 20.44 4.58 10.20
CA MET A 31 20.99 4.95 11.51
C MET A 31 22.50 5.11 11.47
N ARG A 32 23.22 4.25 10.74
CA ARG A 32 24.69 4.17 10.78
C ARG A 32 25.40 4.82 9.59
N ARG A 33 24.75 4.95 8.43
CA ARG A 33 25.40 5.27 7.13
C ARG A 33 24.79 6.44 6.38
N SER A 34 23.79 7.14 6.92
CA SER A 34 23.25 8.36 6.30
C SER A 34 24.25 9.52 6.41
N VAL A 35 24.53 10.17 5.28
CA VAL A 35 25.36 11.38 5.23
C VAL A 35 24.61 12.59 5.82
N PRO A 36 25.30 13.61 6.34
CA PRO A 36 24.66 14.81 6.92
C PRO A 36 23.67 15.50 5.98
N ALA A 37 23.96 15.53 4.68
CA ALA A 37 23.07 16.09 3.65
C ALA A 37 21.71 15.37 3.55
N LEU A 38 21.61 14.14 4.05
CA LEU A 38 20.37 13.35 4.08
C LEU A 38 19.64 13.47 5.42
N ARG A 39 20.14 14.26 6.40
CA ARG A 39 19.60 14.27 7.78
C ARG A 39 18.11 14.55 7.83
N LEU A 40 17.61 15.49 7.02
CA LEU A 40 16.19 15.80 6.91
C LEU A 40 15.38 14.61 6.37
N TYR A 41 15.94 13.91 5.39
CA TYR A 41 15.34 12.75 4.75
C TYR A 41 15.38 11.49 5.61
N ARG A 42 16.23 11.43 6.64
CA ARG A 42 16.28 10.28 7.56
C ARG A 42 14.94 10.05 8.24
N CYS A 43 14.29 11.13 8.69
CA CYS A 43 12.98 11.05 9.32
C CYS A 43 11.94 10.41 8.39
N ILE A 44 11.90 10.89 7.14
CA ILE A 44 11.00 10.38 6.10
C ILE A 44 11.26 8.89 5.81
N LEU A 45 12.52 8.53 5.58
CA LEU A 45 12.88 7.14 5.28
C LEU A 45 12.57 6.19 6.44
N LEU A 46 12.80 6.64 7.69
CA LEU A 46 12.43 5.86 8.88
C LEU A 46 10.92 5.70 9.00
N GLN A 47 10.16 6.77 8.75
CA GLN A 47 8.70 6.70 8.75
C GLN A 47 8.21 5.68 7.71
N THR A 48 8.72 5.71 6.47
CA THR A 48 8.35 4.72 5.45
C THR A 48 8.63 3.29 5.93
N CYS A 49 9.81 3.04 6.53
CA CYS A 49 10.14 1.71 7.07
C CYS A 49 9.17 1.29 8.19
N VAL A 50 8.76 2.22 9.06
CA VAL A 50 7.80 1.94 10.14
C VAL A 50 6.42 1.60 9.58
N ILE A 51 5.94 2.34 8.57
CA ILE A 51 4.67 2.06 7.90
C ILE A 51 4.73 0.72 7.15
N ASP A 52 5.85 0.41 6.49
CA ASP A 52 6.03 -0.85 5.78
C ASP A 52 6.04 -2.04 6.76
N ILE A 53 6.77 -1.96 7.88
CA ILE A 53 6.76 -2.99 8.93
C ILE A 53 5.37 -3.17 9.52
N TYR A 54 4.68 -2.07 9.86
CA TYR A 54 3.30 -2.11 10.35
C TYR A 54 2.37 -2.84 9.36
N THR A 55 2.48 -2.51 8.08
CA THR A 55 1.65 -3.11 7.02
C THR A 55 1.99 -4.59 6.82
N ILE A 56 3.27 -4.97 6.90
CA ILE A 56 3.70 -6.38 6.83
C ILE A 56 3.12 -7.20 7.99
N CYS A 57 3.20 -6.69 9.22
CA CYS A 57 2.67 -7.39 10.40
C CYS A 57 1.17 -7.65 10.25
N LEU A 58 0.41 -6.63 9.83
CA LEU A 58 -1.03 -6.78 9.60
C LEU A 58 -1.34 -7.66 8.39
N MET A 59 -0.54 -7.62 7.34
CA MET A 59 -0.71 -8.49 6.17
C MET A 59 -0.55 -9.96 6.56
N VAL A 60 0.42 -10.31 7.41
CA VAL A 60 0.58 -11.69 7.93
C VAL A 60 -0.62 -12.09 8.79
N ALA A 61 -1.12 -11.18 9.62
CA ALA A 61 -2.26 -11.45 10.50
C ALA A 61 -3.56 -11.66 9.71
N VAL A 62 -3.83 -10.80 8.73
CA VAL A 62 -5.10 -10.76 7.98
C VAL A 62 -5.07 -11.73 6.79
N GLN A 63 -3.99 -11.74 6.00
CA GLN A 63 -3.88 -12.35 4.67
C GLN A 63 -5.17 -12.19 3.85
N PRO A 64 -5.51 -10.95 3.45
CA PRO A 64 -6.78 -10.67 2.79
C PRO A 64 -6.82 -11.35 1.42
N VAL A 65 -7.93 -12.03 1.12
CA VAL A 65 -8.20 -12.62 -0.19
C VAL A 65 -9.49 -12.04 -0.74
N TYR A 66 -9.39 -11.43 -1.91
CA TYR A 66 -10.52 -10.82 -2.61
C TYR A 66 -10.95 -11.74 -3.73
N ILE A 67 -12.24 -12.04 -3.77
CA ILE A 67 -12.84 -12.82 -4.84
C ILE A 67 -14.12 -12.15 -5.30
N VAL A 68 -14.45 -12.37 -6.58
CA VAL A 68 -15.73 -12.02 -7.17
C VAL A 68 -16.49 -13.29 -7.46
N VAL A 69 -17.68 -13.43 -6.90
CA VAL A 69 -18.53 -14.63 -7.04
C VAL A 69 -19.97 -14.19 -7.26
N SER A 70 -20.60 -14.59 -8.36
CA SER A 70 -21.99 -14.26 -8.69
C SER A 70 -22.33 -12.76 -8.53
N GLY A 71 -21.42 -11.88 -8.97
CA GLY A 71 -21.58 -10.43 -8.88
C GLY A 71 -21.24 -9.82 -7.52
N TRP A 72 -21.00 -10.63 -6.48
CA TRP A 72 -20.59 -10.20 -5.15
C TRP A 72 -19.08 -9.99 -5.08
N ASN A 73 -18.68 -8.89 -4.43
CA ASN A 73 -17.31 -8.70 -3.98
C ASN A 73 -17.20 -9.27 -2.58
N VAL A 74 -16.37 -10.30 -2.44
CA VAL A 74 -16.19 -11.03 -1.20
C VAL A 74 -14.75 -10.88 -0.75
N LEU A 75 -14.58 -10.45 0.49
CA LEU A 75 -13.29 -10.43 1.15
C LEU A 75 -13.33 -11.40 2.33
N TYR A 76 -12.46 -12.40 2.27
CA TYR A 76 -12.22 -13.30 3.39
C TYR A 76 -10.76 -13.26 3.83
N GLN A 77 -10.50 -13.80 5.00
CA GLN A 77 -9.18 -13.82 5.60
C GLN A 77 -8.62 -15.23 5.60
N ASN A 78 -7.37 -15.36 5.16
CA ASN A 78 -6.64 -16.61 5.25
C ASN A 78 -5.67 -16.65 6.44
N GLY A 79 -5.41 -15.51 7.08
CA GLY A 79 -4.48 -15.41 8.20
C GLY A 79 -5.10 -15.83 9.54
N PRO A 80 -4.32 -15.81 10.64
CA PRO A 80 -4.78 -16.16 11.98
C PRO A 80 -6.02 -15.40 12.46
N VAL A 81 -6.25 -14.18 11.94
CA VAL A 81 -7.39 -13.33 12.28
C VAL A 81 -8.73 -13.99 11.92
N ARG A 82 -8.75 -14.97 10.99
CA ARG A 82 -9.95 -15.74 10.65
C ARG A 82 -10.54 -16.54 11.81
N LEU A 83 -9.74 -16.81 12.85
CA LEU A 83 -10.17 -17.53 14.06
C LEU A 83 -10.88 -16.62 15.06
N LEU A 84 -10.82 -15.30 14.87
CA LEU A 84 -11.45 -14.34 15.76
C LEU A 84 -12.93 -14.17 15.41
N PRO A 85 -13.77 -13.77 16.38
CA PRO A 85 -15.13 -13.35 16.11
C PRO A 85 -15.16 -12.22 15.07
N LEU A 86 -16.21 -12.21 14.24
CA LEU A 86 -16.35 -11.32 13.09
C LEU A 86 -16.04 -9.83 13.39
N PRO A 87 -16.52 -9.19 14.47
CA PRO A 87 -16.24 -7.78 14.72
C PRO A 87 -14.73 -7.49 14.88
N TYR A 88 -14.00 -8.37 15.56
CA TYR A 88 -12.55 -8.23 15.75
C TYR A 88 -11.79 -8.52 14.46
N SER A 89 -12.24 -9.51 13.70
CA SER A 89 -11.67 -9.83 12.39
C SER A 89 -11.81 -8.66 11.41
N VAL A 90 -12.99 -8.03 11.36
CA VAL A 90 -13.26 -6.82 10.57
C VAL A 90 -12.39 -5.64 11.05
N ALA A 91 -12.31 -5.41 12.36
CA ALA A 91 -11.51 -4.31 12.90
C ALA A 91 -10.02 -4.42 12.51
N ILE A 92 -9.44 -5.62 12.62
CA ILE A 92 -8.03 -5.84 12.23
C ILE A 92 -7.84 -5.71 10.72
N ASN A 93 -8.83 -6.12 9.91
CA ASN A 93 -8.83 -5.88 8.47
C ASN A 93 -8.85 -4.38 8.12
N LEU A 94 -9.66 -3.59 8.83
CA LEU A 94 -9.71 -2.13 8.65
C LEU A 94 -8.38 -1.47 9.04
N LEU A 95 -7.68 -1.98 10.06
CA LEU A 95 -6.33 -1.52 10.40
C LEU A 95 -5.31 -1.84 9.29
N TRP A 96 -5.47 -2.97 8.59
CA TRP A 96 -4.63 -3.30 7.44
C TRP A 96 -4.88 -2.32 6.29
N TYR A 97 -6.15 -2.04 5.97
CA TYR A 97 -6.52 -1.01 4.99
C TYR A 97 -6.00 0.36 5.37
N PHE A 98 -6.06 0.73 6.65
CA PHE A 98 -5.47 1.97 7.15
C PHE A 98 -3.99 2.05 6.75
N GLY A 99 -3.19 1.02 7.04
CA GLY A 99 -1.77 0.98 6.69
C GLY A 99 -1.52 1.14 5.20
N PHE A 100 -2.30 0.43 4.38
CA PHE A 100 -2.19 0.47 2.94
C PHE A 100 -2.46 1.89 2.37
N TYR A 101 -3.62 2.48 2.65
CA TYR A 101 -3.97 3.82 2.13
C TYR A 101 -3.16 4.95 2.79
N PHE A 102 -2.79 4.79 4.05
CA PHE A 102 -1.90 5.72 4.72
C PHE A 102 -0.50 5.71 4.10
N SER A 103 -0.01 4.56 3.64
CA SER A 103 1.25 4.48 2.87
C SER A 103 1.18 5.30 1.58
N ILE A 104 0.11 5.15 0.79
CA ILE A 104 -0.10 5.90 -0.46
C ILE A 104 -0.08 7.42 -0.22
N THR A 105 -0.84 7.88 0.76
CA THR A 105 -0.94 9.33 1.06
C THR A 105 0.28 9.89 1.73
N SER A 106 0.97 9.08 2.55
CA SER A 106 2.27 9.45 3.09
C SER A 106 3.29 9.67 1.97
N ASN A 107 3.27 8.86 0.89
CA ASN A 107 4.14 9.07 -0.26
C ASN A 107 3.84 10.39 -0.97
N ALA A 108 2.56 10.74 -1.18
CA ALA A 108 2.18 12.03 -1.74
C ALA A 108 2.64 13.20 -0.86
N LEU A 109 2.51 13.07 0.46
CA LEU A 109 2.99 14.05 1.42
C LEU A 109 4.52 14.21 1.39
N GLN A 110 5.28 13.12 1.22
CA GLN A 110 6.74 13.19 1.09
C GLN A 110 7.18 14.04 -0.12
N TYR A 111 6.46 13.93 -1.24
CA TYR A 111 6.68 14.77 -2.41
C TYR A 111 6.34 16.23 -2.17
N LEU A 112 5.19 16.49 -1.53
CA LEU A 112 4.76 17.84 -1.19
C LEU A 112 5.76 18.51 -0.24
N TYR A 113 6.14 17.82 0.83
CA TYR A 113 7.16 18.26 1.78
C TYR A 113 8.45 18.65 1.07
N ARG A 114 8.93 17.78 0.18
CA ARG A 114 10.17 18.01 -0.56
C ARG A 114 10.07 19.19 -1.52
N TYR A 115 8.93 19.35 -2.17
CA TYR A 115 8.66 20.52 -3.03
C TYR A 115 8.70 21.82 -2.21
N LEU A 116 8.08 21.85 -1.03
CA LEU A 116 8.08 23.02 -0.16
C LEU A 116 9.49 23.37 0.33
N VAL A 117 10.25 22.37 0.78
CA VAL A 117 11.62 22.60 1.26
C VAL A 117 12.56 23.03 0.13
N LEU A 118 12.56 22.32 -1.01
CA LEU A 118 13.52 22.57 -2.09
C LEU A 118 13.12 23.76 -2.98
N CYS A 119 11.88 23.79 -3.45
CA CYS A 119 11.46 24.76 -4.47
C CYS A 119 10.90 26.05 -3.87
N ARG A 120 10.42 26.01 -2.62
CA ARG A 120 9.86 27.19 -1.93
C ARG A 120 10.73 27.68 -0.77
N ASN A 121 11.86 27.02 -0.48
CA ASN A 121 12.71 27.32 0.66
C ASN A 121 11.92 27.41 1.98
N THR A 122 10.85 26.62 2.11
CA THR A 122 10.01 26.63 3.31
C THR A 122 10.64 25.74 4.36
N GLU A 123 10.94 26.32 5.52
CA GLU A 123 11.42 25.56 6.68
C GLU A 123 10.25 24.82 7.32
N ILE A 124 10.26 23.49 7.15
CA ILE A 124 9.27 22.60 7.77
C ILE A 124 9.94 21.87 8.92
N THR A 125 9.54 22.22 10.14
CA THR A 125 9.99 21.52 11.35
C THR A 125 9.41 20.10 11.40
N PRO A 126 10.06 19.16 12.12
CA PRO A 126 9.53 17.80 12.29
C PRO A 126 8.11 17.76 12.84
N MET A 127 7.76 18.67 13.76
CA MET A 127 6.40 18.77 14.30
C MET A 127 5.39 19.17 13.22
N ARG A 128 5.71 20.16 12.39
CA ARG A 128 4.84 20.54 11.26
C ARG A 128 4.66 19.39 10.28
N TYR A 129 5.73 18.64 9.99
CA TYR A 129 5.64 17.46 9.15
C TYR A 129 4.73 16.38 9.77
N PHE A 130 4.85 16.11 11.06
CA PHE A 130 3.99 15.18 11.77
C PHE A 130 2.52 15.63 11.73
N PHE A 131 2.23 16.91 11.94
CA PHE A 131 0.87 17.44 11.79
C PHE A 131 0.31 17.26 10.38
N MET A 132 1.12 17.52 9.33
CA MET A 132 0.71 17.26 7.95
C MET A 132 0.42 15.76 7.73
N LEU A 133 1.22 14.88 8.31
CA LEU A 133 1.04 13.43 8.23
C LEU A 133 -0.21 12.96 8.99
N SER A 134 -0.49 13.52 10.16
CA SER A 134 -1.72 13.24 10.89
C SER A 134 -2.94 13.75 10.11
N ALA A 135 -2.83 14.90 9.44
CA ALA A 135 -3.91 15.43 8.61
C ALA A 135 -4.23 14.50 7.41
N THR A 136 -3.24 13.81 6.83
CA THR A 136 -3.51 12.83 5.77
C THR A 136 -4.21 11.56 6.28
N ALA A 137 -4.18 11.27 7.59
CA ALA A 137 -4.90 10.14 8.16
C ALA A 137 -6.42 10.36 8.20
N VAL A 138 -6.90 11.61 8.31
CA VAL A 138 -8.33 11.95 8.41
C VAL A 138 -9.16 11.39 7.23
N PRO A 139 -8.81 11.65 5.95
CA PRO A 139 -9.55 11.07 4.84
C PRO A 139 -9.47 9.53 4.80
N VAL A 140 -8.34 8.93 5.20
CA VAL A 140 -8.24 7.46 5.31
C VAL A 140 -9.22 6.92 6.35
N ILE A 141 -9.29 7.52 7.54
CA ILE A 141 -10.21 7.11 8.60
C ILE A 141 -11.66 7.25 8.15
N PHE A 142 -12.00 8.35 7.47
CA PHE A 142 -13.33 8.55 6.90
C PHE A 142 -13.68 7.46 5.89
N TYR A 143 -12.74 7.10 5.01
CA TYR A 143 -12.91 5.99 4.08
C TYR A 143 -13.12 4.64 4.77
N LEU A 144 -12.38 4.35 5.84
CA LEU A 144 -12.55 3.11 6.61
C LEU A 144 -13.92 3.04 7.28
N PHE A 145 -14.40 4.18 7.79
CA PHE A 145 -15.76 4.28 8.33
C PHE A 145 -16.81 3.98 7.26
N MET A 146 -16.67 4.55 6.06
CA MET A 146 -17.53 4.24 4.92
C MET A 146 -17.48 2.75 4.53
N LEU A 147 -16.28 2.16 4.45
CA LEU A 147 -16.11 0.73 4.20
C LEU A 147 -16.80 -0.14 5.25
N CYS A 148 -16.72 0.25 6.52
CA CYS A 148 -17.38 -0.47 7.60
C CYS A 148 -18.91 -0.41 7.46
N ILE A 149 -19.48 0.74 7.09
CA ILE A 149 -20.94 0.84 6.89
C ILE A 149 -21.38 0.02 5.68
N ILE A 150 -20.62 0.08 4.59
CA ILE A 150 -21.01 -0.49 3.30
C ILE A 150 -20.82 -2.01 3.27
N CYS A 151 -19.69 -2.49 3.79
CA CYS A 151 -19.24 -3.86 3.54
C CYS A 151 -19.34 -4.77 4.76
N TYR A 152 -19.86 -4.29 5.90
CA TYR A 152 -20.03 -5.14 7.08
C TYR A 152 -21.08 -6.22 6.80
N PRO A 153 -20.73 -7.50 6.93
CA PRO A 153 -21.65 -8.57 6.59
C PRO A 153 -22.72 -8.68 7.66
N GLU A 154 -23.96 -8.33 7.31
CA GLU A 154 -25.13 -8.68 8.11
C GLU A 154 -25.37 -10.19 7.94
N GLN A 155 -25.51 -10.93 9.05
CA GLN A 155 -25.71 -12.38 9.07
C GLN A 155 -27.06 -12.76 8.45
N THR A 156 -27.09 -12.80 7.11
CA THR A 156 -28.28 -13.00 6.30
C THR A 156 -28.13 -14.26 5.45
N GLN A 157 -29.24 -14.80 4.94
CA GLN A 157 -29.26 -16.00 4.07
C GLN A 157 -28.29 -15.97 2.87
N PRO A 158 -28.02 -14.81 2.22
CA PRO A 158 -27.03 -14.70 1.15
C PRO A 158 -25.62 -15.20 1.50
N ILE A 159 -25.19 -15.07 2.76
CA ILE A 159 -23.84 -15.51 3.18
C ILE A 159 -23.70 -17.03 3.13
N ALA A 160 -24.74 -17.77 3.52
CA ALA A 160 -24.70 -19.23 3.50
C ALA A 160 -24.65 -19.76 2.06
N GLN A 161 -25.43 -19.16 1.16
CA GLN A 161 -25.42 -19.49 -0.27
C GLN A 161 -24.04 -19.20 -0.88
N LEU A 162 -23.49 -18.02 -0.62
CA LEU A 162 -22.18 -17.62 -1.12
C LEU A 162 -21.06 -18.52 -0.59
N ASN A 163 -21.08 -18.90 0.68
CA ASN A 163 -20.12 -19.86 1.24
C ASN A 163 -20.21 -21.22 0.53
N SER A 164 -21.42 -21.70 0.21
CA SER A 164 -21.58 -22.96 -0.53
C SER A 164 -21.04 -22.88 -1.96
N GLU A 165 -21.22 -21.74 -2.62
CA GLU A 165 -20.70 -21.49 -3.97
C GLU A 165 -19.17 -21.34 -3.97
N ILE A 166 -18.61 -20.66 -2.97
CA ILE A 166 -17.16 -20.59 -2.79
C ILE A 166 -16.62 -22.00 -2.56
N PHE A 167 -17.23 -22.76 -1.65
CA PHE A 167 -16.81 -24.13 -1.38
C PHE A 167 -16.90 -25.04 -2.62
N SER A 168 -17.92 -24.89 -3.47
CA SER A 168 -18.03 -25.69 -4.69
C SER A 168 -16.97 -25.32 -5.74
N ASN A 169 -16.56 -24.06 -5.81
CA ASN A 169 -15.58 -23.58 -6.80
C ASN A 169 -14.11 -23.74 -6.36
N ILE A 170 -13.81 -23.57 -5.06
CA ILE A 170 -12.43 -23.58 -4.55
C ILE A 170 -12.16 -24.65 -3.49
N HIS A 171 -13.18 -25.38 -3.02
CA HIS A 171 -13.08 -26.43 -2.01
C HIS A 171 -12.47 -25.96 -0.68
N GLU A 172 -12.72 -24.71 -0.30
CA GLU A 172 -12.23 -24.10 0.95
C GLU A 172 -13.38 -23.57 1.80
N ASN A 173 -13.33 -23.84 3.11
CA ASN A 173 -14.22 -23.23 4.08
C ASN A 173 -13.67 -21.85 4.44
N VAL A 174 -14.38 -20.80 4.01
CA VAL A 174 -13.95 -19.41 4.21
C VAL A 174 -14.84 -18.70 5.22
N THR A 175 -14.23 -17.81 6.01
CA THR A 175 -14.97 -16.87 6.86
C THR A 175 -15.02 -15.53 6.15
N ILE A 176 -16.19 -15.20 5.59
CA ILE A 176 -16.42 -13.93 4.91
C ILE A 176 -16.35 -12.80 5.94
N THR A 177 -15.49 -11.82 5.69
CA THR A 177 -15.25 -10.69 6.60
C THR A 177 -15.85 -9.40 6.08
N MET A 178 -15.89 -9.21 4.76
CA MET A 178 -16.59 -8.10 4.14
C MET A 178 -17.30 -8.58 2.88
N LEU A 179 -18.48 -8.01 2.63
CA LEU A 179 -19.35 -8.40 1.53
C LEU A 179 -20.00 -7.16 0.91
N ALA A 180 -19.98 -7.06 -0.42
CA ALA A 180 -20.73 -6.03 -1.14
C ALA A 180 -21.44 -6.64 -2.36
N ASN A 181 -22.74 -6.35 -2.55
CA ASN A 181 -23.55 -6.83 -3.68
C ASN A 181 -23.47 -5.90 -4.90
N SER A 182 -23.56 -6.45 -6.12
CA SER A 182 -23.72 -5.70 -7.38
C SER A 182 -25.03 -4.97 -7.47
N ASP A 183 -26.08 -5.57 -6.94
CA ASP A 183 -27.44 -5.10 -7.23
C ASP A 183 -27.79 -3.86 -6.39
N SER A 184 -27.13 -3.67 -5.25
CA SER A 184 -27.17 -2.42 -4.47
C SER A 184 -26.15 -1.40 -5.02
N ASN A 185 -26.40 -0.95 -6.24
CA ASN A 185 -25.45 -0.19 -7.07
C ASN A 185 -24.95 1.14 -6.45
N SER A 186 -25.72 1.76 -5.56
CA SER A 186 -25.39 3.09 -5.01
C SER A 186 -24.14 3.10 -4.15
N TRP A 187 -23.91 2.08 -3.32
CA TRP A 187 -22.79 2.08 -2.37
C TRP A 187 -21.45 1.74 -3.01
N ARG A 188 -21.45 0.85 -4.00
CA ARG A 188 -20.27 0.59 -4.83
C ARG A 188 -19.87 1.82 -5.62
N PHE A 189 -20.85 2.49 -6.20
CA PHE A 189 -20.62 3.73 -6.91
C PHE A 189 -20.03 4.80 -5.98
N LEU A 190 -20.54 4.92 -4.75
CA LEU A 190 -19.97 5.83 -3.73
C LEU A 190 -18.54 5.44 -3.34
N HIS A 191 -18.26 4.14 -3.16
CA HIS A 191 -16.90 3.65 -2.89
C HIS A 191 -15.94 4.04 -4.03
N LEU A 192 -16.33 3.80 -5.28
CA LEU A 192 -15.55 4.16 -6.47
C LEU A 192 -15.37 5.67 -6.61
N LEU A 193 -16.44 6.45 -6.40
CA LEU A 193 -16.41 7.91 -6.40
C LEU A 193 -15.51 8.49 -5.31
N TYR A 194 -15.28 7.76 -4.23
CA TYR A 194 -14.35 8.19 -3.19
C TYR A 194 -12.91 7.77 -3.52
N VAL A 195 -12.68 6.46 -3.69
CA VAL A 195 -11.33 5.89 -3.75
C VAL A 195 -10.59 6.30 -5.03
N VAL A 196 -11.27 6.32 -6.17
CA VAL A 196 -10.62 6.60 -7.47
C VAL A 196 -10.16 8.06 -7.54
N PRO A 197 -11.01 9.08 -7.26
CA PRO A 197 -10.54 10.47 -7.22
C PRO A 197 -9.50 10.73 -6.13
N TYR A 198 -9.60 10.04 -5.00
CA TYR A 198 -8.61 10.15 -3.92
C TYR A 198 -7.23 9.68 -4.37
N ASP A 199 -7.13 8.49 -4.97
CA ASP A 199 -5.88 7.95 -5.50
C ASP A 199 -5.34 8.84 -6.63
N ILE A 200 -6.22 9.25 -7.58
CA ILE A 200 -5.86 10.19 -8.66
C ILE A 200 -5.31 11.49 -8.07
N GLY A 201 -5.94 12.06 -7.05
CA GLY A 201 -5.48 13.27 -6.36
C GLY A 201 -4.09 13.12 -5.77
N CYS A 202 -3.81 11.98 -5.12
CA CYS A 202 -2.48 11.66 -4.61
C CYS A 202 -1.43 11.61 -5.73
N TYR A 203 -1.74 10.98 -6.86
CA TYR A 203 -0.82 10.92 -8.01
C TYR A 203 -0.62 12.27 -8.68
N ILE A 204 -1.67 13.10 -8.79
CA ILE A 204 -1.53 14.46 -9.30
C ILE A 204 -0.54 15.24 -8.44
N VAL A 205 -0.63 15.15 -7.10
CA VAL A 205 0.32 15.79 -6.19
C VAL A 205 1.74 15.26 -6.41
N ILE A 206 1.91 13.93 -6.48
CA ILE A 206 3.22 13.29 -6.72
C ILE A 206 3.83 13.77 -8.04
N ILE A 207 3.08 13.70 -9.13
CA ILE A 207 3.55 14.05 -10.48
C ILE A 207 3.85 15.55 -10.56
N ALA A 208 2.93 16.41 -10.09
CA ALA A 208 3.11 17.85 -10.14
C ALA A 208 4.32 18.31 -9.31
N CYS A 209 4.45 17.81 -8.07
CA CYS A 209 5.61 18.10 -7.22
C CYS A 209 6.89 17.53 -7.83
N GLY A 210 6.86 16.30 -8.34
CA GLY A 210 7.99 15.65 -8.98
C GLY A 210 8.52 16.42 -10.19
N ILE A 211 7.64 16.91 -11.06
CA ILE A 211 7.99 17.76 -12.22
C ILE A 211 8.62 19.06 -11.74
N LYS A 212 8.02 19.76 -10.77
CA LYS A 212 8.55 21.02 -10.25
C LYS A 212 9.92 20.86 -9.59
N ILE A 213 10.11 19.81 -8.79
CA ILE A 213 11.41 19.47 -8.18
C ILE A 213 12.46 19.22 -9.26
N ARG A 214 12.13 18.44 -10.30
CA ARG A 214 13.06 18.15 -11.41
C ARG A 214 13.46 19.42 -12.16
N ARG A 215 12.51 20.31 -12.47
CA ARG A 215 12.79 21.60 -13.13
C ARG A 215 13.70 22.47 -12.27
N PHE A 216 13.36 22.64 -11.00
CA PHE A 216 14.16 23.43 -10.05
C PHE A 216 15.61 22.93 -9.92
N VAL A 217 15.80 21.61 -9.83
CA VAL A 217 17.14 21.01 -9.75
C VAL A 217 17.95 21.22 -11.03
N ARG A 218 17.30 21.23 -12.20
CA ARG A 218 17.95 21.47 -13.50
C ARG A 218 18.34 22.94 -13.68
N GLU A 219 17.47 23.86 -13.29
CA GLU A 219 17.67 25.31 -13.48
C GLU A 219 18.74 25.89 -12.54
N LYS A 220 18.75 25.48 -11.27
CA LYS A 220 19.61 26.14 -10.28
C LYS A 220 21.10 25.79 -10.33
N GLN A 221 21.57 24.96 -11.27
CA GLN A 221 22.98 24.50 -11.37
C GLN A 221 23.67 24.35 -10.00
N MET A 222 22.97 23.79 -8.99
CA MET A 222 23.49 23.82 -7.64
C MET A 222 24.78 23.00 -7.59
N CYS A 223 25.79 23.54 -6.91
CA CYS A 223 27.11 22.95 -6.66
C CYS A 223 27.11 21.41 -6.78
N SER A 224 27.99 20.88 -7.65
CA SER A 224 27.88 19.56 -8.31
C SER A 224 27.58 18.35 -7.39
N GLN A 225 27.91 18.44 -6.10
CA GLN A 225 27.70 17.38 -5.13
C GLN A 225 26.29 17.36 -4.52
N ALA A 226 25.69 18.51 -4.19
CA ALA A 226 24.32 18.57 -3.66
C ALA A 226 23.29 18.13 -4.72
N MET A 227 23.54 18.47 -5.98
CA MET A 227 22.72 18.05 -7.13
C MET A 227 22.67 16.52 -7.25
N LYS A 228 23.82 15.83 -7.14
CA LYS A 228 23.90 14.36 -7.23
C LYS A 228 23.06 13.68 -6.14
N HIS A 229 23.04 14.21 -4.92
CA HIS A 229 22.22 13.66 -3.83
C HIS A 229 20.73 13.91 -4.08
N ASN A 230 20.35 15.12 -4.49
CA ASN A 230 18.96 15.44 -4.80
C ASN A 230 18.41 14.62 -5.99
N GLN A 231 19.23 14.38 -7.02
CA GLN A 231 18.83 13.54 -8.14
C GLN A 231 18.56 12.09 -7.70
N GLN A 232 19.40 11.53 -6.83
CA GLN A 232 19.19 10.17 -6.30
C GLN A 232 17.87 10.04 -5.55
N ILE A 233 17.56 11.00 -4.67
CA ILE A 233 16.30 11.00 -3.91
C ILE A 233 15.11 11.14 -4.87
N SER A 234 15.21 11.95 -5.93
CA SER A 234 14.13 12.09 -6.91
C SER A 234 13.88 10.80 -7.68
N ILE A 235 14.92 10.01 -7.96
CA ILE A 235 14.77 8.70 -8.61
C ILE A 235 14.08 7.73 -7.66
N ILE A 236 14.49 7.68 -6.38
CA ILE A 236 13.88 6.81 -5.36
C ILE A 236 12.39 7.08 -5.26
N LEU A 237 12.03 8.35 -5.06
CA LEU A 237 10.64 8.72 -4.89
C LEU A 237 9.82 8.38 -6.13
N VAL A 238 10.39 8.45 -7.34
CA VAL A 238 9.66 8.11 -8.57
C VAL A 238 9.47 6.62 -8.69
N LEU A 239 10.50 5.83 -8.37
CA LEU A 239 10.39 4.37 -8.32
C LEU A 239 9.40 3.92 -7.23
N GLN A 240 9.41 4.57 -6.07
CA GLN A 240 8.45 4.33 -5.00
C GLN A 240 7.04 4.76 -5.40
N ALA A 241 6.87 5.84 -6.17
CA ALA A 241 5.57 6.27 -6.67
C ALA A 241 4.96 5.28 -7.67
N ILE A 242 5.76 4.44 -8.33
CA ILE A 242 5.26 3.37 -9.21
C ILE A 242 4.64 2.23 -8.39
N LEU A 243 5.09 1.99 -7.16
CA LEU A 243 4.63 0.85 -6.36
C LEU A 243 3.14 0.95 -5.98
N PRO A 244 2.63 2.10 -5.52
CA PRO A 244 1.20 2.30 -5.36
C PRO A 244 0.38 2.06 -6.64
N CYS A 245 0.96 2.22 -7.85
CA CYS A 245 0.22 1.98 -9.10
C CYS A 245 -0.18 0.51 -9.22
N LEU A 246 0.59 -0.40 -8.62
CA LEU A 246 0.24 -1.82 -8.54
C LEU A 246 -1.08 -1.99 -7.78
N GLY A 247 -1.28 -1.26 -6.69
CA GLY A 247 -2.54 -1.26 -5.94
C GLY A 247 -3.72 -0.77 -6.77
N ALA A 248 -3.56 0.34 -7.50
CA ALA A 248 -4.59 0.88 -8.37
C ALA A 248 -4.97 -0.09 -9.51
N ILE A 249 -3.99 -0.79 -10.08
CA ILE A 249 -4.23 -1.84 -11.09
C ILE A 249 -5.05 -2.98 -10.49
N VAL A 250 -4.70 -3.45 -9.29
CA VAL A 250 -5.44 -4.52 -8.61
C VAL A 250 -6.88 -4.11 -8.34
N GLY A 251 -7.11 -2.90 -7.81
CA GLY A 251 -8.46 -2.38 -7.59
C GLY A 251 -9.25 -2.29 -8.90
N SER A 252 -8.62 -1.83 -9.98
CA SER A 252 -9.25 -1.77 -11.31
C SER A 252 -9.62 -3.16 -11.84
N VAL A 253 -8.73 -4.14 -11.67
CA VAL A 253 -9.01 -5.55 -12.05
C VAL A 253 -10.19 -6.10 -11.25
N GLN A 254 -10.28 -5.83 -9.95
CA GLN A 254 -11.41 -6.28 -9.13
C GLN A 254 -12.74 -5.69 -9.61
N VAL A 255 -12.77 -4.39 -9.89
CA VAL A 255 -13.96 -3.69 -10.39
C VAL A 255 -14.38 -4.23 -11.76
N LEU A 256 -13.43 -4.34 -12.69
CA LEU A 256 -13.71 -4.86 -14.04
C LEU A 256 -14.14 -6.32 -14.01
N ALA A 257 -13.50 -7.15 -13.18
CA ALA A 257 -13.88 -8.55 -13.02
C ALA A 257 -15.31 -8.69 -12.48
N THR A 258 -15.70 -7.82 -11.55
CA THR A 258 -17.08 -7.77 -11.03
C THR A 258 -18.11 -7.50 -12.12
N ILE A 259 -17.77 -6.65 -13.10
CA ILE A 259 -18.69 -6.25 -14.17
C ILE A 259 -18.68 -7.28 -15.31
N ALA A 260 -17.50 -7.79 -15.67
CA ALA A 260 -17.29 -8.51 -16.93
C ALA A 260 -17.23 -10.03 -16.77
N LEU A 261 -16.98 -10.56 -15.57
CA LEU A 261 -16.69 -11.98 -15.36
C LEU A 261 -17.66 -12.56 -14.31
N SER A 262 -18.71 -13.23 -14.77
CA SER A 262 -19.64 -13.98 -13.91
C SER A 262 -19.21 -15.44 -13.67
N SER A 263 -17.98 -15.81 -14.03
CA SER A 263 -17.51 -17.19 -14.05
C SER A 263 -16.38 -17.46 -13.04
N ALA A 264 -16.07 -18.74 -12.81
CA ALA A 264 -14.99 -19.18 -11.93
C ALA A 264 -13.62 -18.53 -12.24
N SER A 265 -13.38 -18.07 -13.48
CA SER A 265 -12.16 -17.34 -13.84
C SER A 265 -12.02 -15.99 -13.13
N ALA A 266 -13.14 -15.36 -12.75
CA ALA A 266 -13.16 -14.12 -11.97
C ALA A 266 -12.54 -14.33 -10.58
N ILE A 267 -12.88 -15.45 -9.93
CA ILE A 267 -12.39 -15.82 -8.59
C ILE A 267 -10.87 -15.88 -8.59
N TYR A 268 -10.28 -16.66 -9.50
CA TYR A 268 -8.83 -16.81 -9.57
C TYR A 268 -8.14 -15.50 -9.95
N SER A 269 -8.65 -14.78 -10.95
CA SER A 269 -8.02 -13.52 -11.42
C SER A 269 -7.99 -12.46 -10.32
N THR A 270 -9.08 -12.32 -9.56
CA THR A 270 -9.19 -11.35 -8.47
C THR A 270 -8.38 -11.76 -7.23
N ALA A 271 -8.35 -13.05 -6.90
CA ALA A 271 -7.49 -13.57 -5.84
C ALA A 271 -6.02 -13.30 -6.15
N PHE A 272 -5.54 -13.69 -7.35
CA PHE A 272 -4.13 -13.54 -7.72
C PHE A 272 -3.67 -12.09 -7.87
N ALA A 273 -4.55 -11.18 -8.31
CA ALA A 273 -4.22 -9.76 -8.42
C ALA A 273 -3.71 -9.20 -7.07
N THR A 274 -4.31 -9.63 -5.97
CA THR A 274 -3.99 -9.10 -4.62
C THR A 274 -2.61 -9.52 -4.12
N LEU A 275 -2.03 -10.61 -4.65
CA LEU A 275 -0.68 -11.05 -4.29
C LEU A 275 0.37 -9.99 -4.57
N VAL A 276 0.18 -9.18 -5.62
CA VAL A 276 1.14 -8.15 -6.06
C VAL A 276 1.25 -7.02 -5.03
N ILE A 277 0.15 -6.65 -4.36
CA ILE A 277 0.14 -5.59 -3.36
C ILE A 277 1.04 -5.94 -2.17
N ASN A 278 1.09 -7.21 -1.79
CA ASN A 278 1.89 -7.68 -0.65
C ASN A 278 3.40 -7.44 -0.83
N TRP A 279 3.86 -7.26 -2.07
CA TRP A 279 5.27 -6.99 -2.38
C TRP A 279 5.67 -5.52 -2.26
N VAL A 280 4.71 -4.57 -2.18
CA VAL A 280 5.01 -3.13 -2.03
C VAL A 280 5.96 -2.84 -0.85
N PRO A 281 5.69 -3.30 0.39
CA PRO A 281 6.59 -3.03 1.53
C PRO A 281 7.93 -3.79 1.47
N VAL A 282 8.09 -4.74 0.53
CA VAL A 282 9.37 -5.41 0.24
C VAL A 282 10.19 -4.60 -0.76
N LEU A 283 9.52 -4.10 -1.81
CA LEU A 283 10.15 -3.35 -2.90
C LEU A 283 10.57 -1.95 -2.44
N ASN A 284 9.81 -1.30 -1.56
CA ASN A 284 10.12 0.01 -0.98
C ASN A 284 11.54 0.11 -0.40
N PRO A 285 11.94 -0.72 0.59
CA PRO A 285 13.27 -0.67 1.16
C PRO A 285 14.34 -1.13 0.18
N LEU A 286 14.04 -2.12 -0.67
CA LEU A 286 14.98 -2.62 -1.66
C LEU A 286 15.38 -1.54 -2.67
N ILE A 287 14.39 -0.83 -3.24
CA ILE A 287 14.61 0.31 -4.14
C ILE A 287 15.46 1.38 -3.44
N THR A 288 15.15 1.68 -2.18
CA THR A 288 15.90 2.68 -1.39
C THR A 288 17.37 2.28 -1.23
N ILE A 289 17.65 1.02 -0.88
CA ILE A 289 19.01 0.48 -0.72
C ILE A 289 19.78 0.54 -2.05
N LEU A 290 19.15 0.15 -3.14
CA LEU A 290 19.78 0.06 -4.47
C LEU A 290 20.11 1.45 -5.05
N VAL A 291 19.29 2.46 -4.79
CA VAL A 291 19.46 3.79 -5.39
C VAL A 291 20.34 4.71 -4.54
N ILE A 292 20.27 4.67 -3.21
CA ILE A 292 21.09 5.54 -2.35
C ILE A 292 22.56 5.09 -2.41
N LYS A 293 23.42 5.95 -2.98
CA LYS A 293 24.84 5.60 -3.22
C LYS A 293 25.61 5.24 -1.95
N SER A 294 25.32 5.88 -0.82
CA SER A 294 25.98 5.55 0.47
C SER A 294 25.60 4.16 0.95
N TYR A 295 24.35 3.73 0.72
CA TYR A 295 23.86 2.41 1.13
C TYR A 295 24.36 1.32 0.20
N ARG A 296 24.26 1.54 -1.11
CA ARG A 296 24.79 0.64 -2.13
C ARG A 296 26.28 0.35 -1.95
N ARG A 297 27.09 1.35 -1.58
CA ARG A 297 28.53 1.15 -1.32
C ARG A 297 28.80 0.19 -0.17
N VAL A 298 27.97 0.22 0.88
CA VAL A 298 28.09 -0.69 2.03
C VAL A 298 27.69 -2.11 1.63
N VAL A 299 26.60 -2.27 0.87
CA VAL A 299 26.09 -3.59 0.45
C VAL A 299 27.01 -4.28 -0.56
N PHE A 300 27.44 -3.57 -1.60
CA PHE A 300 28.16 -4.17 -2.72
C PHE A 300 29.68 -4.00 -2.65
N ARG A 301 30.24 -3.52 -1.53
CA ARG A 301 31.67 -3.29 -1.30
C ARG A 301 32.42 -2.74 -2.54
N ARG A 302 31.83 -1.78 -3.25
CA ARG A 302 32.56 -1.07 -4.30
C ARG A 302 33.49 -0.05 -3.63
N THR A 303 34.71 -0.50 -3.35
CA THR A 303 35.89 0.33 -3.13
C THR A 303 36.12 1.16 -4.40
N ILE A 304 35.84 2.46 -4.30
CA ILE A 304 36.38 3.50 -5.19
C ILE A 304 36.87 4.60 -4.27
#